data_AF-A0A0B2V927-F1
#
_entry.id   AF-A0A0B2V927-F1
#
_cell.length_a   1.000
_cell.length_b   1.000
_cell.length_c   1.000
_cell.angle_alpha   90.00
_cell.angle_beta   90.00
_cell.angle_gamma   90.00
#
_symmetry.space_group_name_H-M   'P 1'
#
loop_
_entity.id
_entity.type
_entity.pdbx_description
1 polymer ?
#
loop_
_entity_poly.entity_id
_entity_poly.type
_entity_poly.pdbx_seq_one_letter_code
_entity_poly.pdbx_strand_id
1 'polypeptide(L)'
;MAAYVQLFGYLVILQRLFQGECAIQFRRKLTIGGVTFKKAISSNNNWTISTSEKAPLYDGYEVDILMVADFSLYSGFIEILNGDEYSAQFAVNNYLNAIFEQVRAVYENNTVFENEIISLNLVATFVVIREQDCPLMRTNKSENDTYSDNSTSMDLSMNALDAVHVVHEWISKYSEWLPPHDHAIVITKFDLLSPKGDSSTQGMAYVGAMCRGSQSASVVEDIGAMATAMIAAHELAHSLGAFHDGSGESSHCDSTLNYIMAPMVSGSDDNEKFRNSFKLSKCSLKQIETFLVNDTSLCMRRHRGREKRLRRTSNSAGRRKPGEIFLQQHQCKIAFGPDYGVCKHREYLRKKDPCRRLWCKNRNTKRFASCETKNYLPLLDGTMCGPHKASWCIAGNCVDSNKEDNNCVDVNASLCTSLSAVKRTRYCKSVKFSAICCFTCSTRRSTKKSLRR
;
A
#
# COMPACT_ATOMS: atom_id res chain seq x y z
N MET A 1 40.51 50.35 1.76
CA MET A 1 41.03 49.47 2.83
C MET A 1 39.87 49.20 3.77
N ALA A 2 39.06 48.22 3.42
CA ALA A 2 39.29 46.81 3.81
C ALA A 2 38.92 46.67 5.29
N ALA A 3 37.68 46.29 5.60
CA ALA A 3 37.30 44.88 5.59
C ALA A 3 38.30 44.03 6.41
N TYR A 4 38.55 44.42 7.66
CA TYR A 4 39.49 43.71 8.53
C TYR A 4 39.10 43.81 10.02
N VAL A 5 37.81 43.66 10.38
CA VAL A 5 37.46 43.45 11.82
C VAL A 5 36.36 42.42 12.08
N GLN A 6 35.55 41.98 11.10
CA GLN A 6 34.50 40.98 11.35
C GLN A 6 34.81 39.55 10.88
N LEU A 7 36.08 39.13 10.93
CA LEU A 7 36.52 37.78 10.51
C LEU A 7 37.17 36.93 11.61
N PHE A 8 36.98 37.29 12.88
CA PHE A 8 37.46 36.49 14.03
C PHE A 8 36.35 35.89 14.92
N GLY A 9 35.08 36.01 14.52
CA GLY A 9 33.95 35.33 15.18
C GLY A 9 33.49 34.02 14.51
N TYR A 10 33.90 33.77 13.26
CA TYR A 10 33.41 32.63 12.46
C TYR A 10 34.40 31.47 12.31
N LEU A 11 35.62 31.57 12.86
CA LEU A 11 36.64 30.54 12.72
C LEU A 11 36.74 29.55 13.89
N VAL A 12 35.82 29.61 14.87
CA VAL A 12 35.77 28.63 15.98
C VAL A 12 34.59 27.65 15.85
N ILE A 13 33.71 27.83 14.86
CA ILE A 13 32.61 26.88 14.55
C ILE A 13 32.82 26.20 13.19
N LEU A 14 34.08 26.05 12.77
CA LEU A 14 34.45 25.29 11.56
C LEU A 14 35.47 24.19 11.83
N GLN A 15 35.43 23.61 13.04
CA GLN A 15 36.19 22.40 13.34
C GLN A 15 35.46 21.38 14.23
N ARG A 16 34.13 21.47 14.34
CA ARG A 16 33.30 20.44 15.00
C ARG A 16 31.95 20.21 14.32
N LEU A 17 31.94 19.96 13.02
CA LEU A 17 30.80 19.35 12.32
C LEU A 17 31.30 18.43 11.20
N PHE A 18 32.09 17.43 11.57
CA PHE A 18 32.21 16.19 10.79
C PHE A 18 31.50 15.10 11.60
N GLN A 19 30.57 14.42 10.92
CA GLN A 19 29.60 13.43 11.41
C GLN A 19 28.26 14.00 11.91
N GLY A 20 27.31 14.10 10.98
CA GLY A 20 25.91 14.39 11.24
C GLY A 20 25.27 15.01 10.00
N GLU A 21 24.61 14.18 9.18
CA GLU A 21 23.85 14.64 8.01
C GLU A 21 22.76 15.64 8.43
N CYS A 22 22.99 16.92 8.20
CA CYS A 22 21.94 17.94 8.26
C CYS A 22 21.61 18.31 6.81
N ALA A 23 20.58 17.68 6.25
CA ALA A 23 20.00 18.12 4.98
C ALA A 23 19.25 19.44 5.23
N ILE A 24 19.83 20.56 4.80
CA ILE A 24 19.15 21.86 4.85
C ILE A 24 18.09 21.84 3.75
N GLN A 25 16.83 21.70 4.15
CA GLN A 25 15.67 21.74 3.27
C GLN A 25 15.20 23.20 3.12
N PHE A 26 15.41 23.80 1.95
CA PHE A 26 14.88 25.14 1.67
C PHE A 26 13.36 25.07 1.47
N ARG A 27 12.60 25.66 2.41
CA ARG A 27 11.13 25.78 2.33
C ARG A 27 10.77 27.15 1.77
N ARG A 28 10.24 27.20 0.55
CA ARG A 28 9.66 28.43 0.00
C ARG A 28 8.14 28.29 -0.03
N LYS A 29 7.44 29.15 0.71
CA LYS A 29 5.99 29.35 0.55
C LYS A 29 5.79 30.23 -0.68
N LEU A 30 4.96 29.79 -1.61
CA LEU A 30 4.54 30.60 -2.75
C LEU A 30 3.02 30.65 -2.78
N THR A 31 2.46 31.85 -2.90
CA THR A 31 1.02 32.10 -2.99
C THR A 31 0.75 32.79 -4.32
N ILE A 32 0.03 32.13 -5.22
CA ILE A 32 -0.42 32.70 -6.50
C ILE A 32 -1.89 32.30 -6.68
N GLY A 33 -2.76 33.27 -6.96
CA GLY A 33 -4.19 33.03 -7.17
C GLY A 33 -4.96 32.53 -5.94
N GLY A 34 -4.48 32.85 -4.72
CA GLY A 34 -5.13 32.43 -3.46
C GLY A 34 -4.79 31.00 -3.01
N VAL A 35 -3.97 30.26 -3.75
CA VAL A 35 -3.53 28.91 -3.39
C VAL A 35 -2.10 28.94 -2.88
N THR A 36 -1.86 28.30 -1.72
CA THR A 36 -0.53 28.22 -1.10
C THR A 36 0.08 26.85 -1.31
N PHE A 37 1.19 26.80 -2.05
CA PHE A 37 1.92 25.56 -2.33
C PHE A 37 3.09 25.37 -1.36
N LYS A 38 3.34 24.12 -0.97
CA LYS A 38 4.55 23.71 -0.24
C LYS A 38 5.35 22.74 -1.11
N LYS A 39 6.34 23.27 -1.84
CA LYS A 39 7.27 22.48 -2.68
C LYS A 39 8.53 22.13 -1.89
N ALA A 40 8.97 20.87 -1.93
CA ALA A 40 10.35 20.49 -1.66
C ALA A 40 11.05 20.29 -3.00
N ILE A 41 12.10 21.06 -3.29
CA ILE A 41 12.86 20.95 -4.55
C ILE A 41 14.12 20.14 -4.26
N SER A 42 14.30 19.01 -4.97
CA SER A 42 15.61 18.41 -5.20
C SER A 42 16.17 18.97 -6.50
N SER A 43 17.41 19.46 -6.49
CA SER A 43 18.04 20.06 -7.67
C SER A 43 18.38 19.01 -8.73
N ASN A 44 17.81 19.17 -9.93
CA ASN A 44 18.24 18.49 -11.14
C ASN A 44 19.63 18.98 -11.57
N ASN A 45 20.46 18.06 -12.06
CA ASN A 45 21.54 18.39 -12.99
C ASN A 45 21.37 17.55 -14.27
N ASN A 46 21.21 18.24 -15.40
CA ASN A 46 21.37 17.72 -16.77
C ASN A 46 22.78 17.13 -16.94
N TRP A 47 22.98 16.11 -17.80
CA TRP A 47 24.18 15.97 -18.67
C TRP A 47 23.97 14.92 -19.78
N THR A 48 24.79 15.08 -20.82
CA THR A 48 24.75 14.59 -22.21
C THR A 48 24.98 13.09 -22.45
N ILE A 49 24.45 12.62 -23.59
CA ILE A 49 24.49 11.25 -24.13
C ILE A 49 25.86 10.93 -24.74
N SER A 50 26.41 9.74 -24.47
CA SER A 50 27.37 9.07 -25.35
C SER A 50 26.78 7.73 -25.81
N THR A 51 26.76 7.51 -27.12
CA THR A 51 26.27 6.30 -27.77
C THR A 51 27.30 5.17 -27.68
N SER A 52 26.87 4.03 -27.15
CA SER A 52 27.51 2.72 -27.33
C SER A 52 26.39 1.69 -27.35
N GLU A 53 26.06 1.20 -28.54
CA GLU A 53 25.10 0.12 -28.78
C GLU A 53 25.59 -1.16 -28.08
N LYS A 54 25.03 -1.41 -26.90
CA LYS A 54 24.83 -2.75 -26.35
C LYS A 54 23.41 -2.78 -25.83
N ALA A 55 22.65 -3.80 -26.24
CA ALA A 55 21.31 -4.06 -25.74
C ALA A 55 21.36 -4.00 -24.20
N PRO A 56 20.63 -3.07 -23.57
CA PRO A 56 20.97 -2.73 -22.21
C PRO A 56 20.32 -3.76 -21.28
N LEU A 57 21.16 -4.50 -20.53
CA LEU A 57 20.70 -5.45 -19.51
C LEU A 57 19.84 -4.70 -18.48
N TYR A 58 18.57 -5.10 -18.36
CA TYR A 58 17.66 -4.68 -17.30
C TYR A 58 17.78 -5.67 -16.13
N ASP A 59 17.70 -5.17 -14.90
CA ASP A 59 17.94 -5.97 -13.66
C ASP A 59 16.65 -6.20 -12.83
N GLY A 60 15.50 -5.79 -13.35
CA GLY A 60 14.18 -5.95 -12.72
C GLY A 60 13.14 -4.96 -13.23
N TYR A 61 11.92 -5.13 -12.74
CA TYR A 61 10.75 -4.31 -13.07
C TYR A 61 10.36 -3.47 -11.86
N GLU A 62 10.32 -2.15 -12.01
CA GLU A 62 9.87 -1.22 -10.98
C GLU A 62 8.65 -0.43 -11.48
N VAL A 63 7.65 -0.24 -10.63
CA VAL A 63 6.49 0.62 -10.92
C VAL A 63 6.44 1.76 -9.93
N ASP A 64 6.54 2.98 -10.42
CA ASP A 64 6.35 4.20 -9.67
C ASP A 64 4.84 4.51 -9.53
N ILE A 65 4.31 4.35 -8.32
CA ILE A 65 2.89 4.50 -7.99
C ILE A 65 2.59 5.88 -7.40
N LEU A 66 1.57 6.54 -7.92
CA LEU A 66 0.92 7.70 -7.31
C LEU A 66 -0.39 7.25 -6.64
N MET A 67 -0.51 7.44 -5.34
CA MET A 67 -1.76 7.18 -4.61
C MET A 67 -2.57 8.47 -4.50
N VAL A 68 -3.84 8.45 -4.90
CA VAL A 68 -4.73 9.61 -4.86
C VAL A 68 -5.96 9.29 -4.02
N ALA A 69 -6.27 10.15 -3.06
CA ALA A 69 -7.57 10.20 -2.40
C ALA A 69 -8.39 11.30 -3.06
N ASP A 70 -9.56 10.97 -3.59
CA ASP A 70 -10.50 11.96 -4.06
C ASP A 70 -11.15 12.74 -2.89
N PHE A 71 -12.00 13.71 -3.22
CA PHE A 71 -12.66 14.52 -2.20
C PHE A 71 -13.64 13.71 -1.36
N SER A 72 -14.31 12.70 -1.93
CA SER A 72 -15.28 11.89 -1.21
C SER A 72 -14.61 11.04 -0.11
N LEU A 73 -13.42 10.49 -0.37
CA LEU A 73 -12.63 9.79 0.62
C LEU A 73 -12.15 10.74 1.73
N TYR A 74 -11.66 11.93 1.36
CA TYR A 74 -11.27 12.95 2.34
C TYR A 74 -12.45 13.34 3.26
N SER A 75 -13.63 13.61 2.68
CA SER A 75 -14.85 13.93 3.41
C SER A 75 -15.29 12.80 4.35
N GLY A 76 -15.21 11.54 3.92
CA GLY A 76 -15.49 10.41 4.79
C GLY A 76 -14.58 10.34 6.03
N PHE A 77 -13.31 10.75 5.91
CA PHE A 77 -12.41 10.83 7.06
C PHE A 77 -12.68 12.05 7.97
N ILE A 78 -13.19 13.15 7.43
CA ILE A 78 -13.69 14.28 8.23
C ILE A 78 -14.81 13.79 9.14
N GLU A 79 -15.77 13.01 8.62
CA GLU A 79 -16.85 12.43 9.41
C GLU A 79 -16.33 11.46 10.50
N ILE A 80 -15.41 10.57 10.15
CA ILE A 80 -14.79 9.61 11.10
C ILE A 80 -14.10 10.34 12.27
N LEU A 81 -13.60 11.54 12.02
CA LEU A 81 -12.84 12.36 12.97
C LEU A 81 -13.63 13.58 13.47
N ASN A 82 -14.97 13.52 13.42
CA ASN A 82 -15.87 14.51 14.00
C ASN A 82 -15.63 15.95 13.51
N GLY A 83 -15.32 16.14 12.22
CA GLY A 83 -15.15 17.46 11.62
C GLY A 83 -13.72 18.01 11.64
N ASP A 84 -12.75 17.30 12.22
CA ASP A 84 -11.35 17.77 12.25
C ASP A 84 -10.65 17.56 10.90
N GLU A 85 -10.67 18.59 10.06
CA GLU A 85 -10.05 18.63 8.73
C GLU A 85 -8.55 18.34 8.74
N TYR A 86 -7.80 18.86 9.72
CA TYR A 86 -6.34 18.68 9.77
C TYR A 86 -5.99 17.22 10.09
N SER A 87 -6.67 16.67 11.10
CA SER A 87 -6.53 15.25 11.44
C SER A 87 -7.01 14.35 10.31
N ALA A 88 -8.08 14.73 9.60
CA ALA A 88 -8.59 14.00 8.44
C ALA A 88 -7.58 13.95 7.31
N GLN A 89 -6.99 15.08 6.93
CA GLN A 89 -5.96 15.10 5.88
C GLN A 89 -4.77 14.22 6.25
N PHE A 90 -4.30 14.28 7.51
CA PHE A 90 -3.23 13.43 7.99
C PHE A 90 -3.62 11.94 8.00
N ALA A 91 -4.84 11.62 8.41
CA ALA A 91 -5.35 10.26 8.45
C ALA A 91 -5.50 9.67 7.04
N VAL A 92 -6.04 10.42 6.08
CA VAL A 92 -6.16 10.01 4.67
C VAL A 92 -4.78 9.76 4.07
N ASN A 93 -3.82 10.63 4.33
CA ASN A 93 -2.44 10.43 3.87
C ASN A 93 -1.82 9.12 4.40
N ASN A 94 -2.03 8.83 5.69
CA ASN A 94 -1.59 7.55 6.25
C ASN A 94 -2.37 6.37 5.68
N TYR A 95 -3.65 6.56 5.37
CA TYR A 95 -4.50 5.52 4.80
C TYR A 95 -4.04 5.15 3.39
N LEU A 96 -3.75 6.12 2.53
CA LEU A 96 -3.16 5.89 1.21
C LEU A 96 -1.83 5.13 1.31
N ASN A 97 -0.95 5.51 2.25
CA ASN A 97 0.29 4.76 2.50
C ASN A 97 0.02 3.33 2.95
N ALA A 98 -0.96 3.11 3.84
CA ALA A 98 -1.31 1.80 4.35
C ALA A 98 -1.88 0.89 3.25
N ILE A 99 -2.74 1.42 2.37
CA ILE A 99 -3.24 0.70 1.21
C ILE A 99 -2.09 0.33 0.27
N PHE A 100 -1.23 1.30 -0.05
CA PHE A 100 -0.07 1.08 -0.91
C PHE A 100 0.88 0.01 -0.36
N GLU A 101 1.24 0.05 0.93
CA GLU A 101 2.12 -0.97 1.53
C GLU A 101 1.48 -2.37 1.51
N GLN A 102 0.16 -2.46 1.60
CA GLN A 102 -0.55 -3.73 1.46
C GLN A 102 -0.54 -4.24 0.01
N VAL A 103 -0.74 -3.36 -0.97
CA VAL A 103 -0.59 -3.69 -2.41
C VAL A 103 0.84 -4.13 -2.70
N ARG A 104 1.84 -3.39 -2.23
CA ARG A 104 3.25 -3.78 -2.35
C ARG A 104 3.51 -5.17 -1.77
N ALA A 105 3.02 -5.45 -0.56
CA ALA A 105 3.22 -6.75 0.07
C ALA A 105 2.60 -7.91 -0.74
N VAL A 106 1.51 -7.65 -1.48
CA VAL A 106 0.94 -8.62 -2.43
C VAL A 106 1.94 -8.89 -3.57
N TYR A 107 2.42 -7.86 -4.26
CA TYR A 107 3.33 -8.03 -5.41
C TYR A 107 4.72 -8.56 -5.01
N GLU A 108 5.24 -8.19 -3.84
CA GLU A 108 6.51 -8.75 -3.33
C GLU A 108 6.41 -10.24 -2.96
N ASN A 109 5.23 -10.71 -2.55
CA ASN A 109 4.97 -12.12 -2.22
C ASN A 109 4.51 -12.97 -3.41
N ASN A 110 4.27 -12.37 -4.58
CA ASN A 110 3.90 -13.05 -5.82
C ASN A 110 5.05 -12.91 -6.82
N THR A 111 5.96 -13.88 -6.82
CA THR A 111 7.07 -13.94 -7.79
C THR A 111 6.52 -14.12 -9.19
N VAL A 112 6.88 -13.21 -10.11
CA VAL A 112 6.38 -13.22 -11.48
C VAL A 112 7.20 -14.17 -12.33
N PHE A 113 8.53 -14.03 -12.33
CA PHE A 113 9.47 -14.98 -12.94
C PHE A 113 10.12 -15.88 -11.88
N GLU A 114 10.84 -16.94 -12.30
CA GLU A 114 11.49 -17.92 -11.41
C GLU A 114 12.33 -17.30 -10.27
N ASN A 115 12.77 -16.03 -10.35
CA ASN A 115 13.33 -15.25 -9.25
C ASN A 115 13.17 -13.71 -9.36
N GLU A 116 12.23 -13.18 -10.17
CA GLU A 116 12.03 -11.73 -10.31
C GLU A 116 10.69 -11.26 -9.75
N ILE A 117 10.73 -10.10 -9.08
CA ILE A 117 9.57 -9.44 -8.49
C ILE A 117 9.31 -8.12 -9.21
N ILE A 118 8.04 -7.70 -9.25
CA ILE A 118 7.68 -6.33 -9.61
C ILE A 118 7.82 -5.50 -8.33
N SER A 119 8.81 -4.61 -8.29
CA SER A 119 9.00 -3.71 -7.15
C SER A 119 8.07 -2.51 -7.29
N LEU A 120 7.27 -2.22 -6.26
CA LEU A 120 6.41 -1.04 -6.24
C LEU A 120 7.04 0.08 -5.42
N ASN A 121 7.19 1.25 -6.03
CA ASN A 121 7.71 2.46 -5.40
C ASN A 121 6.58 3.46 -5.19
N LEU A 122 6.40 3.95 -3.97
CA LEU A 122 5.47 5.07 -3.74
C LEU A 122 6.19 6.37 -4.05
N VAL A 123 5.76 7.06 -5.10
CA VAL A 123 6.31 8.37 -5.45
C VAL A 123 5.73 9.44 -4.52
N ALA A 124 4.41 9.43 -4.37
CA ALA A 124 3.70 10.39 -3.54
C ALA A 124 2.28 9.91 -3.21
N THR A 125 1.73 10.53 -2.18
CA THR A 125 0.30 10.55 -1.86
C THR A 125 -0.28 11.91 -2.21
N PHE A 126 -1.46 11.94 -2.80
CA PHE A 126 -2.17 13.15 -3.16
C PHE A 126 -3.57 13.13 -2.55
N VAL A 127 -3.91 14.10 -1.71
CA VAL A 127 -5.23 14.21 -1.07
C VAL A 127 -5.96 15.40 -1.63
N VAL A 128 -7.07 15.15 -2.31
CA VAL A 128 -7.91 16.19 -2.89
C VAL A 128 -8.83 16.74 -1.81
N ILE A 129 -8.49 17.91 -1.28
CA ILE A 129 -9.23 18.53 -0.16
C ILE A 129 -10.33 19.49 -0.59
N ARG A 130 -10.40 19.82 -1.89
CA ARG A 130 -11.40 20.73 -2.46
C ARG A 130 -12.28 19.96 -3.43
N GLU A 131 -13.59 20.10 -3.29
CA GLU A 131 -14.58 19.40 -4.11
C GLU A 131 -14.41 19.65 -5.61
N GLN A 132 -14.13 20.90 -6.00
CA GLN A 132 -13.94 21.29 -7.41
C GLN A 132 -12.69 20.68 -8.07
N ASP A 133 -11.74 20.17 -7.28
CA ASP A 133 -10.54 19.50 -7.80
C ASP A 133 -10.72 17.97 -7.86
N CYS A 134 -11.85 17.45 -7.40
CA CYS A 134 -12.11 16.02 -7.29
C CYS A 134 -12.05 15.35 -8.68
N PRO A 135 -11.24 14.29 -8.86
CA PRO A 135 -11.15 13.56 -10.12
C PRO A 135 -12.48 13.03 -10.64
N LEU A 136 -13.44 12.77 -9.75
CA LEU A 136 -14.74 12.18 -10.09
C LEU A 136 -15.89 13.19 -10.10
N MET A 137 -15.63 14.46 -9.78
CA MET A 137 -16.65 15.51 -9.88
C MET A 137 -16.74 16.00 -11.33
N ARG A 138 -17.91 15.80 -11.96
CA ARG A 138 -18.20 16.34 -13.29
C ARG A 138 -18.37 17.86 -13.19
N THR A 139 -17.42 18.62 -13.74
CA THR A 139 -17.47 20.09 -13.70
C THR A 139 -18.51 20.72 -14.61
N ASN A 140 -19.10 19.96 -15.55
CA ASN A 140 -20.15 20.44 -16.44
C ASN A 140 -21.26 19.40 -16.56
N LYS A 141 -22.43 19.68 -15.97
CA LYS A 141 -23.68 19.12 -16.49
C LYS A 141 -23.77 19.58 -17.94
N SER A 142 -23.72 18.65 -18.89
CA SER A 142 -24.20 18.91 -20.24
C SER A 142 -25.62 19.48 -20.10
N GLU A 143 -25.90 20.61 -20.72
CA GLU A 143 -27.21 21.29 -20.72
C GLU A 143 -28.36 20.41 -21.28
N ASN A 144 -28.08 19.16 -21.69
CA ASN A 144 -29.05 18.22 -22.25
C ASN A 144 -29.37 16.99 -21.39
N ASP A 145 -28.81 16.82 -20.19
CA ASP A 145 -29.26 15.77 -19.29
C ASP A 145 -30.45 16.25 -18.45
N THR A 146 -31.66 16.05 -18.97
CA THR A 146 -32.90 16.12 -18.19
C THR A 146 -32.98 14.94 -17.23
N TYR A 147 -32.18 14.98 -16.16
CA TYR A 147 -32.43 14.20 -14.97
C TYR A 147 -32.79 15.18 -13.84
N SER A 148 -34.08 15.25 -13.52
CA SER A 148 -34.56 16.02 -12.38
C SER A 148 -34.20 15.26 -11.11
N ASP A 149 -33.13 15.66 -10.44
CA ASP A 149 -32.94 15.29 -9.05
C ASP A 149 -33.18 16.49 -8.14
N ASN A 150 -34.42 16.59 -7.69
CA ASN A 150 -34.80 17.30 -6.47
C ASN A 150 -34.50 16.41 -5.24
N SER A 151 -33.34 15.76 -5.21
CA SER A 151 -32.86 15.02 -4.05
C SER A 151 -31.73 15.79 -3.39
N THR A 152 -31.94 16.19 -2.15
CA THR A 152 -30.92 16.73 -1.25
C THR A 152 -29.92 15.67 -0.75
N SER A 153 -29.90 14.47 -1.34
CA SER A 153 -28.79 13.52 -1.21
C SER A 153 -28.06 13.44 -2.56
N MET A 154 -26.80 13.85 -2.61
CA MET A 154 -25.90 13.37 -3.67
C MET A 154 -25.91 11.85 -3.58
N ASP A 155 -26.55 11.17 -4.53
CA ASP A 155 -26.37 9.73 -4.67
C ASP A 155 -24.92 9.56 -5.15
N LEU A 156 -24.04 9.17 -4.23
CA LEU A 156 -22.61 9.01 -4.46
C LEU A 156 -22.37 7.74 -5.29
N SER A 157 -22.92 7.67 -6.50
CA SER A 157 -22.78 6.55 -7.40
C SER A 157 -22.35 7.01 -8.79
N MET A 158 -21.55 6.21 -9.47
CA MET A 158 -21.05 6.52 -10.81
C MET A 158 -20.78 5.23 -11.59
N ASN A 159 -21.06 5.21 -12.88
CA ASN A 159 -20.64 4.09 -13.72
C ASN A 159 -19.11 3.94 -13.67
N ALA A 160 -18.63 2.72 -13.41
CA ALA A 160 -17.21 2.46 -13.19
C ALA A 160 -16.33 2.78 -14.42
N LEU A 161 -16.87 2.58 -15.64
CA LEU A 161 -16.17 2.92 -16.88
C LEU A 161 -16.08 4.44 -17.08
N ASP A 162 -17.16 5.17 -16.77
CA ASP A 162 -17.10 6.64 -16.77
C ASP A 162 -16.10 7.14 -15.73
N ALA A 163 -16.07 6.55 -14.54
CA ALA A 163 -15.19 6.95 -13.45
C ALA A 163 -13.71 6.85 -13.87
N VAL A 164 -13.29 5.74 -14.50
CA VAL A 164 -11.90 5.59 -14.96
C VAL A 164 -11.59 6.56 -16.11
N HIS A 165 -12.54 6.86 -17.00
CA HIS A 165 -12.35 7.85 -18.07
C HIS A 165 -12.12 9.26 -17.52
N VAL A 166 -12.93 9.72 -16.56
CA VAL A 166 -12.76 11.05 -15.98
C VAL A 166 -11.44 11.12 -15.19
N VAL A 167 -11.02 10.03 -14.54
CA VAL A 167 -9.69 9.94 -13.91
C VAL A 167 -8.57 10.10 -14.95
N HIS A 168 -8.66 9.45 -16.12
CA HIS A 168 -7.68 9.63 -17.19
C HIS A 168 -7.61 11.10 -17.66
N GLU A 169 -8.75 11.75 -17.85
CA GLU A 169 -8.82 13.17 -18.20
C GLU A 169 -8.20 14.05 -17.12
N TRP A 170 -8.50 13.78 -15.85
CA TRP A 170 -7.95 14.51 -14.71
C TRP A 170 -6.43 14.38 -14.63
N ILE A 171 -5.88 13.16 -14.77
CA ILE A 171 -4.43 12.93 -14.78
C ILE A 171 -3.78 13.68 -15.95
N SER A 172 -4.38 13.62 -17.14
CA SER A 172 -3.88 14.34 -18.31
C SER A 172 -3.86 15.85 -18.06
N LYS A 173 -4.96 16.40 -17.54
CA LYS A 173 -5.13 17.83 -17.25
C LYS A 173 -4.14 18.35 -16.21
N TYR A 174 -3.82 17.56 -15.18
CA TYR A 174 -2.94 17.97 -14.09
C TYR A 174 -1.53 17.37 -14.18
N SER A 175 -1.16 16.76 -15.31
CA SER A 175 0.11 16.06 -15.51
C SER A 175 1.36 16.87 -15.15
N GLU A 176 1.36 18.19 -15.37
CA GLU A 176 2.46 19.08 -14.99
C GLU A 176 2.64 19.24 -13.46
N TRP A 177 1.57 19.02 -12.70
CA TRP A 177 1.50 19.23 -11.25
C TRP A 177 1.58 17.93 -10.46
N LEU A 178 1.25 16.81 -11.10
CA LEU A 178 1.39 15.48 -10.52
C LEU A 178 2.85 15.05 -10.55
N PRO A 179 3.36 14.42 -9.47
CA PRO A 179 4.68 13.80 -9.50
C PRO A 179 4.76 12.78 -10.64
N PRO A 180 5.87 12.69 -11.39
CA PRO A 180 6.03 11.66 -12.41
C PRO A 180 5.83 10.27 -11.82
N HIS A 181 4.98 9.46 -12.46
CA HIS A 181 4.59 8.14 -12.02
C HIS A 181 4.34 7.25 -13.25
N ASP A 182 4.43 5.94 -13.06
CA ASP A 182 4.11 4.95 -14.07
C ASP A 182 2.60 4.61 -14.02
N HIS A 183 2.00 4.61 -12.82
CA HIS A 183 0.59 4.29 -12.62
C HIS A 183 -0.03 5.07 -11.45
N ALA A 184 -1.29 5.51 -11.60
CA ALA A 184 -2.04 6.19 -10.54
C ALA A 184 -3.19 5.33 -10.01
N ILE A 185 -3.31 5.23 -8.69
CA ILE A 185 -4.43 4.55 -8.02
C ILE A 185 -5.28 5.62 -7.33
N VAL A 186 -6.49 5.85 -7.85
CA VAL A 186 -7.46 6.80 -7.29
C VAL A 186 -8.46 6.05 -6.41
N ILE A 187 -8.50 6.37 -5.13
CA ILE A 187 -9.44 5.79 -4.16
C ILE A 187 -10.59 6.75 -3.91
N THR A 188 -11.82 6.23 -3.96
CA THR A 188 -13.06 7.00 -3.85
C THR A 188 -14.08 6.36 -2.91
N LYS A 189 -15.01 7.15 -2.36
CA LYS A 189 -16.21 6.67 -1.65
C LYS A 189 -17.45 6.58 -2.54
N PHE A 190 -17.35 6.89 -3.84
CA PHE A 190 -18.44 6.65 -4.79
C PHE A 190 -18.67 5.14 -4.98
N ASP A 191 -19.93 4.72 -4.99
CA ASP A 191 -20.40 3.40 -5.42
C ASP A 191 -20.17 3.26 -6.93
N LEU A 192 -19.26 2.38 -7.32
CA LEU A 192 -18.90 2.17 -8.72
C LEU A 192 -19.86 1.17 -9.36
N LEU A 193 -20.82 1.68 -10.12
CA LEU A 193 -21.85 0.87 -10.74
C LEU A 193 -21.30 0.09 -11.95
N SER A 194 -21.74 -1.16 -12.06
CA SER A 194 -21.51 -1.97 -13.25
C SER A 194 -22.23 -1.40 -14.48
N PRO A 195 -21.95 -1.88 -15.70
CA PRO A 195 -22.73 -1.50 -16.88
C PRO A 195 -24.23 -1.81 -16.79
N LYS A 196 -24.65 -2.67 -15.86
CA LYS A 196 -26.07 -2.97 -15.59
C LYS A 196 -26.71 -2.04 -14.57
N GLY A 197 -25.94 -1.14 -13.96
CA GLY A 197 -26.40 -0.21 -12.93
C GLY A 197 -26.46 -0.79 -11.51
N ASP A 198 -25.83 -1.95 -11.27
CA ASP A 198 -25.74 -2.56 -9.94
C ASP A 198 -24.38 -2.31 -9.28
N SER A 199 -24.33 -2.33 -7.94
CA SER A 199 -23.12 -2.12 -7.12
C SER A 199 -22.20 -3.35 -7.07
N SER A 200 -22.08 -4.09 -8.18
CA SER A 200 -21.24 -5.30 -8.25
C SER A 200 -19.79 -5.01 -8.64
N THR A 201 -19.50 -3.80 -9.10
CA THR A 201 -18.15 -3.35 -9.46
C THR A 201 -17.56 -2.54 -8.31
N GLN A 202 -16.28 -2.76 -7.99
CA GLN A 202 -15.61 -2.06 -6.87
C GLN A 202 -14.30 -1.40 -7.31
N GLY A 203 -13.93 -1.56 -8.58
CA GLY A 203 -12.75 -0.98 -9.19
C GLY A 203 -12.84 -1.05 -10.71
N MET A 204 -12.02 -0.27 -11.38
CA MET A 204 -11.89 -0.29 -12.83
C MET A 204 -10.49 0.14 -13.25
N ALA A 205 -9.88 -0.62 -14.16
CA ALA A 205 -8.65 -0.28 -14.85
C ALA A 205 -8.66 -0.86 -16.27
N TYR A 206 -7.86 -0.26 -17.16
CA TYR A 206 -7.68 -0.80 -18.50
C TYR A 206 -6.66 -1.93 -18.53
N VAL A 207 -6.99 -3.01 -19.24
CA VAL A 207 -6.07 -4.15 -19.37
C VAL A 207 -4.84 -3.77 -20.21
N GLY A 208 -3.65 -4.02 -19.67
CA GLY A 208 -2.38 -3.76 -20.36
C GLY A 208 -2.10 -2.27 -20.60
N ALA A 209 -2.69 -1.38 -19.80
CA ALA A 209 -2.50 0.06 -19.91
C ALA A 209 -1.34 0.61 -19.08
N MET A 210 -0.58 -0.25 -18.39
CA MET A 210 0.69 0.16 -17.79
C MET A 210 1.59 0.86 -18.83
N CYS A 211 2.24 1.96 -18.42
CA CYS A 211 3.03 2.85 -19.29
C CYS A 211 2.26 3.61 -20.40
N ARG A 212 0.92 3.59 -20.43
CA ARG A 212 0.11 4.34 -21.42
C ARG A 212 -0.29 5.74 -20.95
N GLY A 213 0.65 6.49 -20.39
CA GLY A 213 0.41 7.86 -19.92
C GLY A 213 -0.76 7.95 -18.93
N SER A 214 -1.72 8.85 -19.18
CA SER A 214 -2.89 9.02 -18.30
C SER A 214 -3.84 7.83 -18.26
N GLN A 215 -3.79 6.93 -19.25
CA GLN A 215 -4.56 5.67 -19.24
C GLN A 215 -3.98 4.65 -18.28
N SER A 216 -2.76 4.89 -17.77
CA SER A 216 -2.20 4.07 -16.70
C SER A 216 -2.74 4.50 -15.35
N ALA A 217 -4.02 4.21 -15.12
CA ALA A 217 -4.67 4.47 -13.86
C ALA A 217 -5.72 3.42 -13.51
N SER A 218 -6.02 3.32 -12.22
CA SER A 218 -7.16 2.58 -11.69
C SER A 218 -8.00 3.47 -10.79
N VAL A 219 -9.32 3.32 -10.84
CA VAL A 219 -10.24 3.86 -9.83
C VAL A 219 -10.72 2.72 -8.94
N VAL A 220 -10.73 2.94 -7.63
CA VAL A 220 -11.01 1.92 -6.61
C VAL A 220 -12.00 2.47 -5.59
N GLU A 221 -13.11 1.77 -5.41
CA GLU A 221 -14.08 2.05 -4.35
C GLU A 221 -13.53 1.62 -2.97
N ASP A 222 -13.59 2.52 -2.01
CA ASP A 222 -13.17 2.27 -0.64
C ASP A 222 -14.25 1.54 0.17
N ILE A 223 -14.28 0.22 0.02
CA ILE A 223 -15.15 -0.66 0.82
C ILE A 223 -14.55 -1.07 2.16
N GLY A 224 -13.31 -0.69 2.45
CA GLY A 224 -12.72 -0.73 3.77
C GLY A 224 -11.37 -1.45 3.86
N ALA A 225 -10.35 -0.69 4.27
CA ALA A 225 -9.02 -1.14 4.66
C ALA A 225 -8.46 -2.25 3.76
N MET A 226 -8.31 -3.47 4.29
CA MET A 226 -7.72 -4.59 3.54
C MET A 226 -8.47 -4.90 2.24
N ALA A 227 -9.80 -4.80 2.23
CA ALA A 227 -10.60 -5.09 1.05
C ALA A 227 -10.29 -4.10 -0.08
N THR A 228 -10.22 -2.80 0.24
CA THR A 228 -9.79 -1.74 -0.70
C THR A 228 -8.40 -2.02 -1.27
N ALA A 229 -7.45 -2.48 -0.45
CA ALA A 229 -6.11 -2.82 -0.92
C ALA A 229 -6.09 -4.02 -1.88
N MET A 230 -6.94 -5.02 -1.66
CA MET A 230 -7.03 -6.17 -2.56
C MET A 230 -7.68 -5.81 -3.90
N ILE A 231 -8.67 -4.92 -3.90
CA ILE A 231 -9.22 -4.37 -5.15
C ILE A 231 -8.14 -3.56 -5.88
N ALA A 232 -7.41 -2.67 -5.19
CA ALA A 232 -6.32 -1.94 -5.82
C ALA A 232 -5.23 -2.86 -6.42
N ALA A 233 -4.91 -3.98 -5.75
CA ALA A 233 -3.99 -4.97 -6.28
C ALA A 233 -4.54 -5.68 -7.53
N HIS A 234 -5.86 -5.97 -7.57
CA HIS A 234 -6.57 -6.52 -8.71
C HIS A 234 -6.55 -5.57 -9.91
N GLU A 235 -6.90 -4.30 -9.73
CA GLU A 235 -6.91 -3.31 -10.81
C GLU A 235 -5.49 -3.03 -11.36
N LEU A 236 -4.48 -3.05 -10.49
CA LEU A 236 -3.09 -2.96 -10.92
C LEU A 236 -2.69 -4.16 -11.80
N ALA A 237 -3.21 -5.36 -11.51
CA ALA A 237 -2.91 -6.55 -12.29
C ALA A 237 -3.59 -6.51 -13.67
N HIS A 238 -4.78 -5.92 -13.78
CA HIS A 238 -5.36 -5.56 -15.08
C HIS A 238 -4.42 -4.65 -15.86
N SER A 239 -3.93 -3.57 -15.26
CA SER A 239 -2.99 -2.65 -15.92
C SER A 239 -1.71 -3.34 -16.39
N LEU A 240 -1.26 -4.38 -15.68
CA LEU A 240 -0.14 -5.25 -16.03
C LEU A 240 -0.50 -6.37 -17.03
N GLY A 241 -1.70 -6.35 -17.61
CA GLY A 241 -2.12 -7.23 -18.70
C GLY A 241 -2.89 -8.48 -18.28
N ALA A 242 -3.18 -8.69 -16.98
CA ALA A 242 -3.95 -9.84 -16.55
C ALA A 242 -5.45 -9.68 -16.86
N PHE A 243 -6.09 -10.77 -17.30
CA PHE A 243 -7.55 -10.87 -17.39
C PHE A 243 -8.10 -11.58 -16.15
N HIS A 244 -9.42 -11.50 -15.96
CA HIS A 244 -10.08 -12.30 -14.93
C HIS A 244 -9.84 -13.81 -15.16
N ASP A 245 -9.57 -14.55 -14.09
CA ASP A 245 -9.59 -16.01 -14.12
C ASP A 245 -10.97 -16.49 -14.56
N GLY A 246 -11.02 -17.43 -15.52
CA GLY A 246 -12.27 -17.95 -16.09
C GLY A 246 -12.93 -17.05 -17.14
N SER A 247 -12.25 -16.01 -17.62
CA SER A 247 -12.74 -15.12 -18.68
C SER A 247 -11.70 -14.84 -19.76
N GLY A 248 -12.16 -14.55 -20.98
CA GLY A 248 -11.31 -14.17 -22.11
C GLY A 248 -10.15 -15.15 -22.35
N GLU A 249 -8.93 -14.61 -22.38
CA GLU A 249 -7.69 -15.38 -22.56
C GLU A 249 -7.37 -16.32 -21.37
N SER A 250 -8.01 -16.10 -20.22
CA SER A 250 -7.90 -16.91 -19.00
C SER A 250 -9.13 -17.80 -18.77
N SER A 251 -9.93 -18.06 -19.80
CA SER A 251 -11.14 -18.93 -19.72
C SER A 251 -10.88 -20.36 -19.24
N HIS A 252 -9.65 -20.86 -19.39
CA HIS A 252 -9.22 -22.18 -18.93
C HIS A 252 -8.87 -22.22 -17.43
N CYS A 253 -8.86 -21.08 -16.76
CA CYS A 253 -8.48 -20.93 -15.35
C CYS A 253 -9.74 -20.97 -14.48
N ASP A 254 -9.69 -21.67 -13.35
CA ASP A 254 -10.86 -21.82 -12.48
C ASP A 254 -11.10 -20.53 -11.66
N SER A 255 -12.15 -19.80 -12.05
CA SER A 255 -12.59 -18.57 -11.40
C SER A 255 -13.04 -18.76 -9.94
N THR A 256 -13.35 -19.98 -9.53
CA THR A 256 -13.87 -20.29 -8.19
C THR A 256 -12.79 -20.51 -7.14
N LEU A 257 -11.51 -20.50 -7.55
CA LEU A 257 -10.36 -20.69 -6.66
C LEU A 257 -10.00 -19.43 -5.87
N ASN A 258 -10.66 -18.31 -6.15
CA ASN A 258 -10.58 -17.07 -5.38
C ASN A 258 -9.16 -16.46 -5.34
N TYR A 259 -8.42 -16.57 -6.44
CA TYR A 259 -7.18 -15.81 -6.64
C TYR A 259 -7.49 -14.32 -6.81
N ILE A 260 -6.47 -13.45 -6.74
CA ILE A 260 -6.64 -11.99 -6.87
C ILE A 260 -7.46 -11.63 -8.10
N MET A 261 -7.20 -12.28 -9.25
CA MET A 261 -7.91 -12.02 -10.51
C MET A 261 -9.22 -12.81 -10.68
N ALA A 262 -9.76 -13.42 -9.62
CA ALA A 262 -11.11 -13.95 -9.67
C ALA A 262 -12.11 -12.79 -9.89
N PRO A 263 -13.11 -12.94 -10.77
CA PRO A 263 -14.08 -11.87 -11.07
C PRO A 263 -15.01 -11.53 -9.90
N MET A 264 -15.04 -12.38 -8.87
CA MET A 264 -15.76 -12.14 -7.63
C MET A 264 -14.91 -12.57 -6.44
N VAL A 265 -14.71 -11.67 -5.49
CA VAL A 265 -13.98 -11.97 -4.25
C VAL A 265 -14.89 -12.71 -3.28
N SER A 266 -14.46 -13.91 -2.88
CA SER A 266 -15.15 -14.74 -1.90
C SER A 266 -14.55 -14.56 -0.51
N GLY A 267 -15.42 -14.27 0.45
CA GLY A 267 -15.15 -14.39 1.87
C GLY A 267 -15.16 -15.82 2.40
N SER A 268 -14.90 -16.84 1.57
CA SER A 268 -15.09 -18.25 1.93
C SER A 268 -14.44 -18.63 3.25
N ASP A 269 -15.10 -19.54 3.98
CA ASP A 269 -14.51 -20.20 5.16
C ASP A 269 -13.45 -21.22 4.79
N ASP A 270 -13.44 -21.70 3.55
CA ASP A 270 -12.40 -22.56 3.03
C ASP A 270 -11.02 -21.89 3.13
N ASN A 271 -10.08 -22.57 3.77
CA ASN A 271 -8.76 -22.02 4.07
C ASN A 271 -7.93 -21.80 2.81
N GLU A 272 -8.05 -22.67 1.81
CA GLU A 272 -7.26 -22.57 0.59
C GLU A 272 -7.76 -21.42 -0.28
N LYS A 273 -9.07 -21.35 -0.55
CA LYS A 273 -9.69 -20.25 -1.29
C LYS A 273 -9.44 -18.90 -0.62
N PHE A 274 -9.50 -18.82 0.71
CA PHE A 274 -9.14 -17.59 1.41
C PHE A 274 -7.66 -17.22 1.22
N ARG A 275 -6.73 -18.18 1.32
CA ARG A 275 -5.30 -17.91 1.10
C ARG A 275 -4.99 -17.53 -0.34
N ASN A 276 -5.72 -18.08 -1.30
CA ASN A 276 -5.59 -17.72 -2.71
C ASN A 276 -5.96 -16.27 -2.96
N SER A 277 -6.83 -15.66 -2.14
CA SER A 277 -7.21 -14.25 -2.33
C SER A 277 -6.03 -13.28 -2.24
N PHE A 278 -4.90 -13.69 -1.66
CA PHE A 278 -3.66 -12.91 -1.58
C PHE A 278 -2.62 -13.27 -2.66
N LYS A 279 -3.00 -14.10 -3.64
CA LYS A 279 -2.12 -14.65 -4.66
C LYS A 279 -2.64 -14.42 -6.06
N LEU A 280 -1.73 -14.19 -7.00
CA LEU A 280 -2.02 -14.24 -8.42
C LEU A 280 -2.10 -15.71 -8.85
N SER A 281 -3.03 -16.02 -9.75
CA SER A 281 -3.14 -17.36 -10.31
C SER A 281 -1.97 -17.62 -11.26
N LYS A 282 -1.73 -18.88 -11.63
CA LYS A 282 -0.73 -19.20 -12.67
C LYS A 282 -1.04 -18.53 -14.00
N CYS A 283 -2.32 -18.30 -14.31
CA CYS A 283 -2.75 -17.64 -15.52
C CYS A 283 -2.43 -16.15 -15.49
N SER A 284 -2.77 -15.49 -14.37
CA SER A 284 -2.44 -14.07 -14.18
C SER A 284 -0.94 -13.84 -14.24
N LEU A 285 -0.15 -14.69 -13.58
CA LEU A 285 1.32 -14.60 -13.62
C LEU A 285 1.84 -14.71 -15.06
N LYS A 286 1.40 -15.71 -15.83
CA LYS A 286 1.81 -15.89 -17.23
C LYS A 286 1.43 -14.70 -18.12
N GLN A 287 0.27 -14.10 -17.91
CA GLN A 287 -0.17 -12.91 -18.66
C GLN A 287 0.69 -11.70 -18.32
N ILE A 288 0.98 -11.49 -17.04
CA ILE A 288 1.86 -10.43 -16.58
C ILE A 288 3.28 -10.64 -17.14
N GLU A 289 3.84 -11.85 -17.09
CA GLU A 289 5.12 -12.18 -17.72
C GLU A 289 5.13 -11.80 -19.21
N THR A 290 4.06 -12.13 -19.94
CA THR A 290 3.91 -11.82 -21.37
C THR A 290 3.88 -10.30 -21.61
N PHE A 291 3.21 -9.55 -20.74
CA PHE A 291 3.18 -8.09 -20.80
C PHE A 291 4.56 -7.47 -20.54
N LEU A 292 5.28 -7.96 -19.52
CA LEU A 292 6.58 -7.45 -19.09
C LEU A 292 7.70 -7.65 -20.14
N VAL A 293 7.62 -8.69 -20.98
CA VAL A 293 8.59 -8.89 -22.06
C VAL A 293 8.29 -8.03 -23.30
N ASN A 294 7.09 -7.45 -23.42
CA ASN A 294 6.70 -6.58 -24.51
C ASN A 294 7.19 -5.13 -24.32
N ASP A 295 7.42 -4.41 -25.42
CA ASP A 295 7.85 -2.99 -25.44
C ASP A 295 6.81 -2.04 -24.83
N THR A 296 5.58 -2.49 -24.61
CA THR A 296 4.57 -1.74 -23.86
C THR A 296 4.93 -1.54 -22.38
N SER A 297 5.90 -2.28 -21.84
CA SER A 297 6.34 -2.20 -20.43
C SER A 297 7.58 -1.30 -20.20
N LEU A 298 8.03 -0.56 -21.21
CA LEU A 298 9.34 0.14 -21.19
C LEU A 298 9.52 1.11 -20.00
N CYS A 299 8.47 1.77 -19.51
CA CYS A 299 8.58 2.70 -18.38
C CYS A 299 9.04 2.01 -17.09
N MET A 300 8.73 0.72 -16.94
CA MET A 300 9.04 -0.08 -15.76
C MET A 300 10.46 -0.66 -15.76
N ARG A 301 11.12 -0.70 -16.92
CA ARG A 301 12.41 -1.38 -17.07
C ARG A 301 13.54 -0.46 -16.61
N ARG A 302 14.28 -0.85 -15.56
CA ARG A 302 15.37 -0.02 -14.99
C ARG A 302 16.76 -0.59 -15.33
N HIS A 303 17.72 0.30 -15.62
CA HIS A 303 19.10 -0.06 -15.97
C HIS A 303 20.06 -0.04 -14.77
N ARG A 304 21.00 -1.01 -14.76
CA ARG A 304 22.07 -1.22 -13.75
C ARG A 304 22.92 0.01 -13.37
N GLY A 305 22.93 1.09 -14.15
CA GLY A 305 23.83 2.23 -13.96
C GLY A 305 23.52 3.17 -12.78
N ARG A 306 22.28 3.15 -12.24
CA ARG A 306 21.81 4.14 -11.24
C ARG A 306 21.56 3.59 -9.83
N GLU A 307 21.61 2.27 -9.65
CA GLU A 307 20.93 1.59 -8.53
C GLU A 307 21.84 1.18 -7.36
N LYS A 308 23.07 1.70 -7.25
CA LYS A 308 23.89 1.42 -6.04
C LYS A 308 23.51 2.26 -4.81
N ARG A 309 22.64 3.28 -4.93
CA ARG A 309 22.36 4.23 -3.83
C ARG A 309 20.95 4.15 -3.24
N LEU A 310 19.95 3.65 -3.97
CA LEU A 310 18.56 3.55 -3.49
C LEU A 310 18.24 2.24 -2.77
N ARG A 311 19.03 1.17 -2.97
CA ARG A 311 18.89 -0.09 -2.21
C ARG A 311 19.04 0.04 -0.69
N ARG A 312 19.50 1.19 -0.18
CA ARG A 312 19.55 1.49 1.27
C ARG A 312 18.19 1.81 1.90
N THR A 313 17.13 2.04 1.13
CA THR A 313 15.78 2.29 1.69
C THR A 313 14.88 1.06 1.64
N SER A 314 15.29 -0.05 1.00
CA SER A 314 14.54 -1.31 0.87
C SER A 314 14.71 -2.29 2.04
N ASN A 315 15.23 -1.82 3.18
CA ASN A 315 15.15 -2.61 4.41
C ASN A 315 13.71 -2.59 4.92
N SER A 316 12.92 -3.57 4.49
CA SER A 316 11.59 -3.92 5.02
C SER A 316 11.57 -4.02 6.57
N ALA A 317 12.72 -4.32 7.17
CA ALA A 317 12.94 -4.41 8.61
C ALA A 317 12.71 -3.12 9.43
N GLY A 318 12.41 -1.98 8.79
CA GLY A 318 12.12 -0.70 9.47
C GLY A 318 10.78 -0.06 9.12
N ARG A 319 9.98 -0.64 8.22
CA ARG A 319 8.70 -0.06 7.79
C ARG A 319 7.57 -0.60 8.67
N ARG A 320 6.73 0.30 9.19
CA ARG A 320 5.55 -0.08 9.98
C ARG A 320 4.51 -0.68 9.05
N LYS A 321 3.96 -1.84 9.41
CA LYS A 321 2.88 -2.47 8.63
C LYS A 321 1.56 -1.68 8.78
N PRO A 322 0.64 -1.75 7.80
CA PRO A 322 -0.63 -1.03 7.81
C PRO A 322 -1.43 -1.12 9.12
N GLY A 323 -1.55 -2.33 9.69
CA GLY A 323 -2.26 -2.61 10.94
C GLY A 323 -1.56 -2.13 12.21
N GLU A 324 -0.29 -1.74 12.14
CA GLU A 324 0.40 -1.04 13.24
C GLU A 324 0.00 0.44 13.32
N ILE A 325 -0.47 1.01 12.20
CA ILE A 325 -0.95 2.40 12.09
C ILE A 325 -2.46 2.44 12.27
N PHE A 326 -3.17 1.59 11.53
CA PHE A 326 -4.62 1.44 11.60
C PHE A 326 -4.98 0.24 12.46
N LEU A 327 -5.07 0.48 13.77
CA LEU A 327 -5.55 -0.51 14.73
C LEU A 327 -6.95 -1.02 14.35
N GLN A 328 -7.33 -2.18 14.88
CA GLN A 328 -8.62 -2.83 14.60
C GLN A 328 -9.84 -1.90 14.77
N GLN A 329 -9.80 -1.00 15.75
CA GLN A 329 -10.85 0.00 15.96
C GLN A 329 -10.97 1.02 14.81
N HIS A 330 -9.85 1.43 14.21
CA HIS A 330 -9.83 2.35 13.08
C HIS A 330 -10.35 1.63 11.83
N GLN A 331 -9.95 0.37 11.63
CA GLN A 331 -10.46 -0.44 10.51
C GLN A 331 -11.98 -0.60 10.57
N CYS A 332 -12.58 -0.78 11.75
CA CYS A 332 -14.04 -0.81 11.88
C CYS A 332 -14.71 0.52 11.48
N LYS A 333 -14.13 1.65 11.88
CA LYS A 333 -14.67 2.96 11.51
C LYS A 333 -14.57 3.23 10.02
N ILE A 334 -13.45 2.84 9.41
CA ILE A 334 -13.22 3.00 7.96
C ILE A 334 -14.21 2.15 7.16
N ALA A 335 -14.46 0.91 7.60
CA ALA A 335 -15.30 -0.02 6.85
C ALA A 335 -16.82 0.21 7.03
N PHE A 336 -17.26 0.67 8.21
CA PHE A 336 -18.69 0.75 8.57
C PHE A 336 -19.16 2.14 9.03
N GLY A 337 -18.26 3.08 9.30
CA GLY A 337 -18.58 4.44 9.73
C GLY A 337 -18.21 4.76 11.18
N PRO A 338 -18.32 6.04 11.59
CA PRO A 338 -17.78 6.57 12.86
C PRO A 338 -18.30 5.88 14.13
N ASP A 339 -19.54 5.39 14.09
CA ASP A 339 -20.23 4.76 15.22
C ASP A 339 -19.81 3.31 15.50
N TYR A 340 -19.00 2.72 14.61
CA TYR A 340 -18.57 1.34 14.74
C TYR A 340 -17.29 1.21 15.58
N GLY A 341 -17.20 0.10 16.30
CA GLY A 341 -15.99 -0.30 17.01
C GLY A 341 -15.77 -1.80 17.00
N VAL A 342 -14.68 -2.24 17.64
CA VAL A 342 -14.32 -3.67 17.73
C VAL A 342 -15.43 -4.48 18.39
N CYS A 343 -15.83 -5.57 17.75
CA CYS A 343 -16.72 -6.57 18.35
C CYS A 343 -16.05 -7.26 19.54
N LYS A 344 -16.67 -7.18 20.73
CA LYS A 344 -16.14 -7.78 21.97
C LYS A 344 -16.69 -9.19 22.26
N HIS A 345 -17.66 -9.66 21.48
CA HIS A 345 -18.31 -10.94 21.70
C HIS A 345 -17.39 -12.09 21.29
N ARG A 346 -16.95 -12.87 22.29
CA ARG A 346 -15.95 -13.95 22.12
C ARG A 346 -16.41 -15.07 21.18
N GLU A 347 -17.71 -15.21 20.96
CA GLU A 347 -18.28 -16.24 20.07
C GLU A 347 -17.85 -16.05 18.61
N TYR A 348 -17.74 -14.81 18.12
CA TYR A 348 -17.29 -14.48 16.77
C TYR A 348 -15.77 -14.64 16.60
N LEU A 349 -15.02 -14.65 17.70
CA LEU A 349 -13.55 -14.67 17.72
C LEU A 349 -12.96 -16.06 18.08
N ARG A 350 -13.75 -17.00 18.60
CA ARG A 350 -13.23 -18.25 19.19
C ARG A 350 -12.96 -19.40 18.23
N LYS A 351 -13.57 -19.42 17.05
CA LYS A 351 -13.57 -20.60 16.16
C LYS A 351 -12.73 -20.46 14.90
N LYS A 352 -12.24 -19.27 14.58
CA LYS A 352 -11.53 -18.97 13.33
C LYS A 352 -10.33 -18.08 13.63
N ASP A 353 -9.36 -18.09 12.73
CA ASP A 353 -8.23 -17.17 12.81
C ASP A 353 -8.77 -15.71 12.83
N PRO A 354 -8.44 -14.93 13.89
CA PRO A 354 -8.96 -13.58 14.07
C PRO A 354 -8.55 -12.61 12.95
N CYS A 355 -7.56 -12.95 12.12
CA CYS A 355 -7.10 -12.13 11.00
C CYS A 355 -7.95 -12.29 9.74
N ARG A 356 -8.75 -13.35 9.64
CA ARG A 356 -9.52 -13.66 8.42
C ARG A 356 -10.73 -12.76 8.22
N ARG A 357 -11.34 -12.27 9.30
CA ARG A 357 -12.52 -11.41 9.24
C ARG A 357 -12.54 -10.37 10.36
N LEU A 358 -12.71 -9.12 9.98
CA LEU A 358 -12.97 -8.01 10.87
C LEU A 358 -14.44 -7.98 11.25
N TRP A 359 -14.72 -8.16 12.54
CA TRP A 359 -16.06 -8.06 13.11
C TRP A 359 -16.21 -6.74 13.87
N CYS A 360 -17.23 -5.98 13.52
CA CYS A 360 -17.50 -4.66 14.05
C CYS A 360 -18.85 -4.61 14.73
N LYS A 361 -19.02 -3.65 15.65
CA LYS A 361 -20.23 -3.45 16.42
C LYS A 361 -20.62 -1.98 16.35
N ASN A 362 -21.83 -1.71 15.87
CA ASN A 362 -22.43 -0.39 15.97
C ASN A 362 -22.70 -0.06 17.45
N ARG A 363 -22.06 1.01 17.96
CA ARG A 363 -22.14 1.41 19.37
C ARG A 363 -23.49 2.00 19.77
N ASN A 364 -24.29 2.44 18.80
CA ASN A 364 -25.62 3.00 19.03
C ASN A 364 -26.69 1.91 19.17
N THR A 365 -26.37 0.66 18.81
CA THR A 365 -27.28 -0.48 18.95
C THR A 365 -27.21 -1.08 20.37
N LYS A 366 -28.25 -1.83 20.75
CA LYS A 366 -28.31 -2.53 22.05
C LYS A 366 -27.07 -3.42 22.24
N ARG A 367 -26.64 -3.58 23.49
CA ARG A 367 -25.47 -4.38 23.89
C ARG A 367 -25.49 -5.81 23.33
N PHE A 368 -26.68 -6.42 23.24
CA PHE A 368 -26.89 -7.79 22.76
C PHE A 368 -27.10 -7.92 21.25
N ALA A 369 -27.19 -6.82 20.50
CA ALA A 369 -27.31 -6.92 19.04
C ALA A 369 -26.05 -7.55 18.43
N SER A 370 -26.22 -8.27 17.33
CA SER A 370 -25.15 -9.00 16.64
C SER A 370 -24.02 -8.07 16.19
N CYS A 371 -22.83 -8.65 16.01
CA CYS A 371 -21.74 -7.99 15.30
C CYS A 371 -21.90 -8.16 13.79
N GLU A 372 -21.32 -7.22 13.05
CA GLU A 372 -21.43 -7.11 11.60
C GLU A 372 -20.06 -7.30 10.95
N THR A 373 -20.05 -7.81 9.72
CA THR A 373 -18.86 -7.98 8.88
C THR A 373 -19.27 -7.86 7.41
N LYS A 374 -18.33 -7.51 6.53
CA LYS A 374 -18.55 -7.58 5.08
C LYS A 374 -18.15 -8.97 4.56
N ASN A 375 -18.59 -9.33 3.36
CA ASN A 375 -18.31 -10.65 2.76
C ASN A 375 -16.82 -10.98 2.82
N TYR A 376 -15.96 -10.11 2.27
CA TYR A 376 -14.51 -10.20 2.39
C TYR A 376 -13.95 -8.96 3.09
N LEU A 377 -13.47 -9.13 4.32
CA LEU A 377 -12.87 -8.03 5.09
C LEU A 377 -11.83 -8.58 6.09
N PRO A 378 -10.66 -9.04 5.63
CA PRO A 378 -9.59 -9.44 6.53
C PRO A 378 -9.03 -8.24 7.29
N LEU A 379 -8.29 -8.50 8.37
CA LEU A 379 -7.57 -7.44 9.07
C LEU A 379 -6.29 -7.11 8.31
N LEU A 380 -5.90 -5.84 8.33
CA LEU A 380 -4.66 -5.36 7.73
C LEU A 380 -3.42 -6.09 8.29
N ASP A 381 -2.39 -6.24 7.46
CA ASP A 381 -1.11 -6.80 7.90
C ASP A 381 -0.49 -5.95 9.02
N GLY A 382 0.03 -6.59 10.07
CA GLY A 382 0.50 -5.92 11.28
C GLY A 382 -0.59 -5.64 12.31
N THR A 383 -1.85 -6.04 12.08
CA THR A 383 -2.88 -5.92 13.12
C THR A 383 -2.63 -6.94 14.23
N MET A 384 -2.69 -6.52 15.48
CA MET A 384 -2.43 -7.40 16.61
C MET A 384 -3.54 -8.44 16.78
N CYS A 385 -3.18 -9.73 16.85
CA CYS A 385 -4.14 -10.84 16.86
C CYS A 385 -3.96 -11.84 18.02
N GLY A 386 -2.80 -11.82 18.69
CA GLY A 386 -2.48 -12.69 19.81
C GLY A 386 -2.27 -11.94 21.13
N PRO A 387 -2.22 -12.66 22.26
CA PRO A 387 -1.95 -12.06 23.57
C PRO A 387 -0.54 -11.44 23.64
N HIS A 388 -0.41 -10.31 24.34
CA HIS A 388 0.86 -9.65 24.70
C HIS A 388 1.77 -9.17 23.54
N LYS A 389 1.21 -8.62 22.45
CA LYS A 389 1.98 -7.98 21.36
C LYS A 389 2.99 -8.91 20.64
N ALA A 390 2.77 -10.22 20.73
CA ALA A 390 3.67 -11.22 20.17
C ALA A 390 3.09 -11.95 18.96
N SER A 391 1.93 -11.54 18.44
CA SER A 391 1.37 -12.11 17.21
C SER A 391 0.62 -11.04 16.41
N TRP A 392 0.80 -11.08 15.10
CA TRP A 392 0.31 -10.09 14.15
C TRP A 392 -0.35 -10.77 12.96
N CYS A 393 -1.33 -10.10 12.34
CA CYS A 393 -1.92 -10.56 11.09
C CYS A 393 -0.92 -10.39 9.96
N ILE A 394 -0.72 -11.44 9.16
CA ILE A 394 0.05 -11.42 7.92
C ILE A 394 -0.67 -12.29 6.89
N ALA A 395 -1.05 -11.69 5.75
CA ALA A 395 -1.85 -12.32 4.70
C ALA A 395 -3.08 -13.07 5.27
N GLY A 396 -3.79 -12.40 6.18
CA GLY A 396 -4.99 -12.93 6.83
C GLY A 396 -4.77 -14.07 7.84
N ASN A 397 -3.52 -14.38 8.22
CA ASN A 397 -3.19 -15.37 9.25
C ASN A 397 -2.59 -14.70 10.49
N CYS A 398 -2.94 -15.18 11.68
CA CYS A 398 -2.32 -14.76 12.93
C CYS A 398 -0.98 -15.49 13.13
N VAL A 399 0.13 -14.77 12.92
CA VAL A 399 1.48 -15.32 13.04
C VAL A 399 2.18 -14.78 14.28
N ASP A 400 2.83 -15.67 15.03
CA ASP A 400 3.65 -15.27 16.18
C ASP A 400 4.92 -14.56 15.70
N SER A 401 5.32 -13.48 16.36
CA SER A 401 6.56 -12.73 16.12
C SER A 401 7.82 -13.58 16.27
N ASN A 402 7.72 -14.72 16.98
CA ASN A 402 8.81 -15.70 17.10
C ASN A 402 8.89 -16.69 15.91
N LYS A 403 8.02 -16.57 14.90
CA LYS A 403 8.09 -17.40 13.67
C LYS A 403 8.81 -16.70 12.51
N GLU A 404 8.94 -15.37 12.51
CA GLU A 404 9.95 -14.72 11.66
C GLU A 404 11.38 -15.12 12.12
N ASP A 405 11.54 -15.46 13.40
CA ASP A 405 12.76 -16.08 13.97
C ASP A 405 13.01 -17.53 13.50
N ASN A 406 12.17 -18.14 12.64
CA ASN A 406 12.45 -19.48 12.08
C ASN A 406 13.22 -19.46 10.74
N ASN A 407 13.45 -18.29 10.14
CA ASN A 407 14.44 -18.10 9.05
C ASN A 407 15.77 -17.50 9.55
N CYS A 408 15.95 -17.55 10.86
CA CYS A 408 17.11 -17.08 11.59
C CYS A 408 18.28 -18.05 11.35
N VAL A 409 19.23 -17.67 10.50
CA VAL A 409 20.48 -18.41 10.22
C VAL A 409 21.66 -17.68 10.86
N ASP A 410 22.62 -18.42 11.42
CA ASP A 410 23.86 -17.81 11.90
C ASP A 410 24.68 -17.30 10.72
N VAL A 411 24.93 -15.99 10.66
CA VAL A 411 25.77 -15.33 9.64
C VAL A 411 27.21 -15.86 9.68
N ASN A 412 27.68 -16.27 10.87
CA ASN A 412 28.98 -16.92 11.04
C ASN A 412 28.89 -18.08 12.04
N ALA A 413 28.44 -19.24 11.56
CA ALA A 413 28.24 -20.43 12.39
C ALA A 413 29.49 -20.88 13.16
N SER A 414 30.69 -20.68 12.60
CA SER A 414 31.97 -21.01 13.28
C SER A 414 32.19 -20.16 14.52
N LEU A 415 32.01 -18.83 14.41
CA LEU A 415 32.07 -17.92 15.56
C LEU A 415 31.00 -18.28 16.60
N CYS A 416 29.77 -18.54 16.15
CA CYS A 416 28.62 -18.80 17.02
C CYS A 416 28.76 -20.10 17.83
N THR A 417 29.43 -21.11 17.26
CA THR A 417 29.67 -22.41 17.91
C THR A 417 30.97 -22.47 18.71
N SER A 418 31.97 -21.63 18.40
CA SER A 418 33.28 -21.60 19.07
C SER A 418 33.24 -21.15 20.54
N LEU A 419 32.20 -20.42 20.96
CA LEU A 419 32.11 -19.87 22.32
C LEU A 419 31.60 -20.92 23.32
N SER A 420 32.21 -20.99 24.50
CA SER A 420 31.68 -21.82 25.59
C SER A 420 30.23 -21.45 25.95
N ALA A 421 29.44 -22.40 26.43
CA ALA A 421 28.01 -22.18 26.73
C ALA A 421 27.75 -20.97 27.65
N VAL A 422 28.66 -20.72 28.60
CA VAL A 422 28.58 -19.57 29.54
C VAL A 422 28.82 -18.25 28.82
N LYS A 423 29.90 -18.16 28.01
CA LYS A 423 30.21 -16.96 27.21
C LYS A 423 29.09 -16.70 26.21
N ARG A 424 28.67 -17.72 25.48
CA ARG A 424 27.58 -17.67 24.50
C ARG A 424 26.29 -17.11 25.10
N THR A 425 25.91 -17.55 26.31
CA THR A 425 24.74 -17.04 27.04
C THR A 425 24.85 -15.55 27.36
N ARG A 426 26.05 -15.07 27.71
CA ARG A 426 26.30 -13.66 27.98
C ARG A 426 26.24 -12.83 26.69
N TYR A 427 26.87 -13.30 25.62
CA TYR A 427 26.92 -12.60 24.34
C TYR A 427 25.57 -12.58 23.60
N CYS A 428 24.75 -13.63 23.70
CA CYS A 428 23.39 -13.65 23.14
C CYS A 428 22.43 -12.61 23.76
N LYS A 429 22.84 -11.90 24.81
CA LYS A 429 22.10 -10.73 25.32
C LYS A 429 22.42 -9.43 24.56
N SER A 430 23.52 -9.40 23.81
CA SER A 430 23.91 -8.27 22.97
C SER A 430 23.20 -8.32 21.63
N VAL A 431 22.55 -7.21 21.25
CA VAL A 431 21.82 -7.06 19.98
C VAL A 431 22.72 -7.35 18.77
N LYS A 432 23.98 -6.88 18.81
CA LYS A 432 24.94 -7.11 17.72
C LYS A 432 25.32 -8.58 17.58
N PHE A 433 25.49 -9.28 18.69
CA PHE A 433 25.88 -10.67 18.68
C PHE A 433 24.70 -11.59 18.33
N SER A 434 23.50 -11.29 18.82
CA SER A 434 22.28 -12.04 18.45
C SER A 434 21.90 -11.88 16.98
N ALA A 435 22.28 -10.77 16.33
CA ALA A 435 22.09 -10.59 14.89
C ALA A 435 23.04 -11.46 14.04
N ILE A 436 24.27 -11.71 14.53
CA ILE A 436 25.25 -12.57 13.85
C ILE A 436 24.98 -14.05 14.15
N CYS A 437 24.60 -14.37 15.39
CA CYS A 437 24.40 -15.73 15.92
C CYS A 437 22.94 -16.02 16.23
N CYS A 438 22.07 -15.69 15.28
CA CYS A 438 20.63 -15.73 15.42
C CYS A 438 20.13 -17.13 15.85
N PHE A 439 20.43 -18.17 15.07
CA PHE A 439 19.99 -19.56 15.30
C PHE A 439 20.57 -20.11 16.62
N THR A 440 21.86 -19.87 16.84
CA THR A 440 22.56 -20.31 18.04
C THR A 440 22.00 -19.66 19.31
N CYS A 441 21.51 -18.43 19.23
CA CYS A 441 20.89 -17.73 20.37
C CYS A 441 19.41 -18.10 20.57
N SER A 442 18.68 -18.47 19.51
CA SER A 442 17.25 -18.83 19.57
C SER A 442 17.01 -20.23 20.14
N THR A 443 17.83 -21.22 19.77
CA THR A 443 17.73 -22.63 20.20
C THR A 443 17.86 -22.88 21.71
N ARG A 444 18.37 -21.92 22.50
CA ARG A 444 18.41 -22.03 23.98
C ARG A 444 17.28 -21.29 24.72
N ARG A 445 16.52 -20.43 24.06
CA ARG A 445 15.31 -19.84 24.67
C ARG A 445 14.20 -20.88 24.84
N SER A 446 14.17 -21.92 24.00
CA SER A 446 13.24 -23.05 24.09
C SER A 446 13.57 -24.00 25.24
N THR A 447 14.84 -24.32 25.47
CA THR A 447 15.28 -25.27 26.53
C THR A 447 15.15 -24.72 27.95
N LYS A 448 15.22 -23.40 28.17
CA LYS A 448 14.92 -22.81 29.49
C LYS A 448 13.43 -22.80 29.84
N LYS A 449 12.53 -22.87 28.84
CA LYS A 449 11.08 -22.94 29.08
C LYS A 449 10.62 -24.35 29.48
N SER A 450 11.34 -25.42 29.12
CA SER A 450 10.98 -26.79 29.50
C SER A 450 11.44 -27.20 30.90
N LEU A 451 12.33 -26.43 31.53
CA LEU A 451 12.84 -26.68 32.90
C LEU A 451 12.15 -25.84 33.98
N ARG A 452 11.07 -25.13 33.63
CA ARG A 452 10.24 -24.33 34.56
C ARG A 452 8.76 -24.72 34.50
N ARG A 453 8.46 -25.98 34.21
CA ARG A 453 7.15 -26.58 34.42
C ARG A 453 7.24 -27.65 35.48
#